data_AF-A0A285L8Z9-F1
#
_entry.id   AF-A0A285L8Z9-F1
#
_cell.length_a   1.000
_cell.length_b   1.000
_cell.length_c   1.000
_cell.angle_alpha   90.00
_cell.angle_beta   90.00
_cell.angle_gamma   90.00
#
_symmetry.space_group_name_H-M   'P 1'
#
loop_
_entity.id
_entity.type
_entity.pdbx_description
1 polymer ?
#
loop_
_entity_poly.entity_id
_entity_poly.type
_entity_poly.pdbx_seq_one_letter_code
_entity_poly.pdbx_strand_id
1 'polypeptide(L)'
;MNDHDNRQRGRRWLRRVAAIGAGGVAVAAGLLWALCVVMVLESRLSSDPADDPHGYGLIFGTVLAIPAATVTAAALPWAVPRRRRARVARLTTSMLLVSIVILLVALFTA
;
A
#
# COMPACT_ATOMS: atom_id res chain seq x y z
N MET A 1 -27.90 -6.58 -34.23
CA MET A 1 -26.96 -6.27 -33.13
C MET A 1 -27.82 -5.90 -31.92
N ASN A 2 -27.87 -6.74 -30.88
CA ASN A 2 -28.92 -6.66 -29.84
C ASN A 2 -28.51 -5.80 -28.64
N ASP A 3 -29.48 -5.08 -28.06
CA ASP A 3 -29.30 -4.09 -26.99
C ASP A 3 -28.68 -4.67 -25.69
N HIS A 4 -28.90 -5.97 -25.44
CA HIS A 4 -28.29 -6.71 -24.32
C HIS A 4 -26.76 -6.82 -24.44
N ASP A 5 -26.24 -6.93 -25.66
CA ASP A 5 -24.80 -7.09 -25.90
C ASP A 5 -24.06 -5.76 -25.64
N ASN A 6 -24.69 -4.63 -25.99
CA ASN A 6 -24.13 -3.30 -25.75
C ASN A 6 -23.99 -3.00 -24.23
N ARG A 7 -25.01 -3.36 -23.43
CA ARG A 7 -24.96 -3.24 -21.96
C ARG A 7 -23.93 -4.18 -21.30
N GLN A 8 -23.70 -5.36 -21.88
CA GLN A 8 -22.63 -6.26 -21.41
C GLN A 8 -21.23 -5.70 -21.72
N ARG A 9 -21.00 -5.17 -22.92
CA ARG A 9 -19.74 -4.52 -23.30
C ARG A 9 -19.44 -3.30 -22.42
N GLY A 10 -20.42 -2.43 -22.19
CA GLY A 10 -20.27 -1.26 -21.30
C GLY A 10 -19.87 -1.63 -19.88
N ARG A 11 -20.53 -2.61 -19.25
CA ARG A 11 -20.17 -3.09 -17.91
C ARG A 11 -18.78 -3.72 -17.84
N ARG A 12 -18.34 -4.40 -18.90
CA ARG A 12 -16.98 -4.96 -18.98
C ARG A 12 -15.93 -3.85 -19.08
N TRP A 13 -16.19 -2.82 -19.87
CA TRP A 13 -15.29 -1.68 -20.04
C TRP A 13 -15.14 -0.87 -18.75
N LEU A 14 -16.26 -0.52 -18.10
CA LEU A 14 -16.28 0.16 -16.79
C LEU A 14 -15.48 -0.61 -15.73
N ARG A 15 -15.65 -1.94 -15.67
CA ARG A 15 -14.90 -2.78 -14.73
C ARG A 15 -13.40 -2.78 -15.00
N ARG A 16 -12.96 -2.69 -16.26
CA ARG A 16 -11.54 -2.61 -16.61
C ARG A 16 -10.95 -1.27 -16.19
N VAL A 17 -11.63 -0.16 -16.50
CA VAL A 17 -11.16 1.17 -16.11
C VAL A 17 -11.08 1.30 -14.59
N ALA A 18 -12.10 0.84 -13.87
CA ALA A 18 -12.06 0.82 -12.41
C ALA A 18 -10.92 -0.05 -11.85
N ALA A 19 -10.64 -1.21 -12.47
CA ALA A 19 -9.53 -2.07 -12.06
C ALA A 19 -8.15 -1.45 -12.33
N ILE A 20 -7.98 -0.77 -13.47
CA ILE A 20 -6.76 -0.04 -13.81
C ILE A 20 -6.55 1.13 -12.83
N GLY A 21 -7.59 1.91 -12.58
CA GLY A 21 -7.54 3.02 -11.62
C GLY A 21 -7.19 2.55 -10.21
N ALA A 22 -7.88 1.51 -9.71
CA ALA A 22 -7.58 0.93 -8.41
C ALA A 22 -6.16 0.33 -8.35
N GLY A 23 -5.69 -0.29 -9.43
CA GLY A 23 -4.33 -0.80 -9.56
C GLY A 23 -3.30 0.32 -9.49
N GLY A 24 -3.50 1.42 -10.22
CA GLY A 24 -2.63 2.58 -10.19
C GLY A 24 -2.53 3.21 -8.80
N VAL A 25 -3.67 3.41 -8.13
CA VAL A 25 -3.71 3.92 -6.74
C VAL A 25 -2.97 2.98 -5.78
N ALA A 26 -3.19 1.67 -5.91
CA ALA A 26 -2.52 0.68 -5.06
C ALA A 26 -1.00 0.69 -5.24
N VAL A 27 -0.52 0.81 -6.49
CA VAL A 27 0.91 0.88 -6.81
C VAL A 27 1.52 2.18 -6.29
N ALA A 28 0.89 3.33 -6.54
CA ALA A 28 1.39 4.62 -6.07
C ALA A 28 1.49 4.67 -4.54
N ALA A 29 0.44 4.23 -3.84
CA ALA A 29 0.43 4.14 -2.38
C ALA A 29 1.46 3.11 -1.88
N GLY A 30 1.67 2.00 -2.61
CA GLY A 30 2.63 0.98 -2.24
C GLY A 30 4.08 1.45 -2.36
N LEU A 31 4.38 2.26 -3.39
CA LEU A 31 5.68 2.90 -3.56
C LEU A 31 5.93 3.94 -2.46
N LEU A 32 4.92 4.75 -2.12
CA LEU A 32 5.02 5.69 -1.00
C LEU A 32 5.31 4.94 0.32
N TRP A 33 4.60 3.85 0.57
CA TRP A 33 4.87 2.99 1.73
C TRP A 33 6.31 2.46 1.72
N ALA A 34 6.81 1.97 0.59
CA ALA A 34 8.17 1.47 0.48
C ALA A 34 9.22 2.56 0.79
N LEU A 35 9.01 3.79 0.28
CA LEU A 35 9.87 4.94 0.60
C LEU A 35 9.87 5.23 2.10
N CYS A 36 8.71 5.20 2.76
CA CYS A 36 8.62 5.39 4.20
C CYS A 36 9.37 4.31 4.98
N VAL A 37 9.30 3.05 4.56
CA VAL A 37 10.05 1.95 5.19
C VAL A 37 11.56 2.13 5.03
N VAL A 38 12.02 2.53 3.85
CA VAL A 38 13.44 2.84 3.62
C VAL A 38 13.90 3.97 4.52
N MET A 39 13.12 5.04 4.65
CA MET A 39 13.44 6.17 5.53
C MET A 39 13.56 5.74 7.01
N VAL A 40 12.67 4.87 7.50
CA VAL A 40 12.76 4.31 8.86
C VAL A 40 14.01 3.44 9.02
N LEU A 41 14.35 2.64 8.02
CA LEU A 41 15.53 1.77 8.06
C LEU A 41 16.83 2.58 8.01
N GLU A 42 16.92 3.63 7.19
CA GLU A 42 18.07 4.52 7.12
C GLU A 42 18.28 5.26 8.43
N SER A 43 17.22 5.84 9.00
CA SER A 43 17.26 6.49 10.33
C SER A 43 17.72 5.52 11.42
N ARG A 44 17.35 4.23 11.32
CA ARG A 44 17.72 3.21 12.30
C ARG A 44 19.11 2.61 12.17
N LEU A 45 19.54 2.40 10.94
CA LEU A 45 20.80 1.72 10.63
C LEU A 45 21.94 2.71 10.44
N SER A 46 21.65 4.01 10.28
CA SER A 46 22.70 5.02 10.24
C SER A 46 23.43 5.08 11.58
N SER A 47 24.76 5.13 11.48
CA SER A 47 25.66 5.31 12.61
C SER A 47 26.13 6.77 12.73
N ASP A 48 25.72 7.62 11.79
CA ASP A 48 26.06 9.04 11.76
C ASP A 48 24.94 9.86 12.45
N PRO A 49 25.22 10.52 13.58
CA PRO A 49 24.25 11.39 14.26
C PRO A 49 23.76 12.55 13.39
N ALA A 50 24.46 12.89 12.30
CA ALA A 50 24.09 13.97 11.40
C ALA A 50 22.94 13.60 10.43
N ASP A 51 22.70 12.31 10.17
CA ASP A 51 21.67 11.85 9.22
C ASP A 51 20.25 12.01 9.77
N ASP A 52 20.04 11.74 11.07
CA ASP A 52 18.76 11.96 11.74
C ASP A 52 18.94 12.38 13.21
N PRO A 53 19.41 13.63 13.46
CA PRO A 53 19.72 14.11 14.81
C PRO A 53 18.52 14.15 15.76
N HIS A 54 17.31 14.09 15.22
CA HIS A 54 16.05 14.22 15.97
C HIS A 54 15.15 12.98 15.88
N GLY A 55 15.50 11.97 15.08
CA GLY A 55 14.64 10.81 14.82
C GLY A 55 13.41 11.14 13.94
N TYR A 56 13.42 12.26 13.21
CA TYR A 56 12.28 12.69 12.41
C TYR A 56 12.01 11.73 11.26
N GLY A 57 13.04 11.12 10.68
CA GLY A 57 12.86 10.13 9.63
C GLY A 57 12.13 8.89 10.13
N LEU A 58 12.44 8.50 11.37
CA LEU A 58 11.78 7.37 12.04
C LEU A 58 10.30 7.66 12.34
N ILE A 59 10.01 8.83 12.90
CA ILE A 59 8.65 9.23 13.27
C ILE A 59 7.80 9.46 12.01
N PHE A 60 8.26 10.31 11.08
CA PHE A 60 7.52 10.62 9.86
C PHE A 60 7.34 9.38 8.99
N GLY A 61 8.39 8.58 8.82
CA GLY A 61 8.32 7.34 8.06
C GLY A 61 7.29 6.37 8.65
N THR A 62 7.25 6.21 9.97
CA THR A 62 6.26 5.35 10.64
C THR A 62 4.83 5.89 10.49
N VAL A 63 4.61 7.18 10.73
CA VAL A 63 3.28 7.81 10.67
C VAL A 63 2.71 7.82 9.26
N LEU A 64 3.53 8.06 8.23
CA LEU A 64 3.10 8.04 6.82
C LEU A 64 2.97 6.63 6.24
N ALA A 65 3.76 5.67 6.72
CA ALA A 65 3.70 4.29 6.24
C ALA A 65 2.34 3.63 6.53
N ILE A 66 1.74 3.88 7.69
CA ILE A 66 0.46 3.27 8.09
C ILE A 66 -0.68 3.61 7.11
N PRO A 67 -1.00 4.90 6.83
CA PRO A 67 -2.05 5.24 5.88
C PRO A 67 -1.70 4.80 4.45
N ALA A 68 -0.43 4.91 4.03
CA ALA A 68 -0.01 4.45 2.69
C ALA A 68 -0.25 2.95 2.51
N ALA A 69 0.19 2.13 3.47
CA ALA A 69 -0.05 0.68 3.46
C ALA A 69 -1.56 0.33 3.51
N THR A 70 -2.34 1.11 4.26
CA THR A 70 -3.79 0.92 4.37
C THR A 70 -4.48 1.18 3.02
N VAL A 71 -4.10 2.27 2.34
CA VAL A 71 -4.60 2.59 0.99
C VAL A 71 -4.23 1.49 0.00
N THR A 72 -2.98 1.02 0.01
CA THR A 72 -2.55 -0.11 -0.82
C THR A 72 -3.36 -1.37 -0.54
N ALA A 73 -3.51 -1.74 0.74
CA ALA A 73 -4.22 -2.94 1.13
C ALA A 73 -5.71 -2.90 0.78
N ALA A 74 -6.32 -1.71 0.83
CA ALA A 74 -7.71 -1.49 0.46
C ALA A 74 -7.90 -1.46 -1.06
N ALA A 75 -6.99 -0.85 -1.82
CA ALA A 75 -7.12 -0.64 -3.26
C ALA A 75 -6.72 -1.88 -4.09
N LEU A 76 -5.67 -2.62 -3.69
CA LEU A 76 -5.13 -3.74 -4.46
C LEU A 76 -6.14 -4.86 -4.76
N PRO A 77 -7.04 -5.27 -3.83
CA PRO A 77 -8.08 -6.26 -4.11
C PRO A 77 -9.04 -5.82 -5.22
N TRP A 78 -9.22 -4.53 -5.46
CA TRP A 78 -10.13 -4.06 -6.52
C TRP A 78 -9.53 -4.18 -7.91
N ALA A 79 -8.20 -4.16 -8.01
CA ALA A 79 -7.45 -4.36 -9.26
C ALA A 79 -7.51 -5.82 -9.77
N VAL A 80 -7.80 -6.80 -8.90
CA VAL A 80 -7.80 -8.22 -9.24
C VAL A 80 -9.21 -8.82 -9.48
N PRO A 81 -9.31 -9.93 -10.24
CA PRO A 81 -10.58 -10.60 -10.52
C PRO A 81 -11.28 -11.08 -9.25
N ARG A 82 -12.62 -11.03 -9.24
CA ARG A 82 -13.50 -11.45 -8.11
C ARG A 82 -13.09 -12.77 -7.45
N ARG A 83 -12.66 -13.77 -8.24
CA ARG A 83 -12.21 -15.09 -7.74
C ARG A 83 -10.96 -15.03 -6.86
N ARG A 84 -10.09 -14.03 -7.03
CA ARG A 84 -8.83 -13.86 -6.29
C ARG A 84 -8.87 -12.73 -5.26
N ARG A 85 -9.90 -11.87 -5.27
CA ARG A 85 -10.02 -10.71 -4.38
C ARG A 85 -9.88 -11.05 -2.91
N ALA A 86 -10.58 -12.08 -2.43
CA ALA A 86 -10.53 -12.47 -1.02
C ALA A 86 -9.13 -12.95 -0.59
N ARG A 87 -8.41 -13.64 -1.50
CA ARG A 87 -7.03 -14.07 -1.25
C ARG A 87 -6.08 -12.88 -1.22
N VAL A 88 -6.18 -11.97 -2.18
CA VAL A 88 -5.34 -10.77 -2.23
C VAL A 88 -5.60 -9.86 -1.04
N ALA A 89 -6.87 -9.62 -0.68
CA ALA A 89 -7.22 -8.86 0.51
C ALA A 89 -6.62 -9.46 1.79
N ARG A 90 -6.70 -10.79 1.94
CA ARG A 90 -6.11 -11.46 3.11
C ARG A 90 -4.60 -11.27 3.15
N LEU A 91 -3.90 -11.47 2.02
CA LEU A 91 -2.46 -11.28 1.93
C LEU A 91 -2.04 -9.83 2.20
N THR A 92 -2.72 -8.85 1.61
CA THR A 92 -2.39 -7.44 1.82
C THR A 92 -2.69 -6.96 3.23
N THR A 93 -3.78 -7.44 3.85
CA THR A 93 -4.07 -7.16 5.25
C THR A 93 -3.04 -7.81 6.17
N SER A 94 -2.62 -9.06 5.92
CA SER A 94 -1.54 -9.69 6.69
C SER A 94 -0.22 -8.92 6.54
N MET A 95 0.14 -8.49 5.34
CA MET A 95 1.32 -7.64 5.12
C MET A 95 1.22 -6.32 5.87
N LEU A 96 0.07 -5.63 5.82
CA LEU A 96 -0.16 -4.40 6.57
C LEU A 96 0.09 -4.60 8.08
N LEU A 97 -0.46 -5.66 8.67
CA LEU A 97 -0.28 -5.95 10.09
C LEU A 97 1.20 -6.21 10.43
N VAL A 98 1.89 -7.00 9.61
CA VAL A 98 3.32 -7.26 9.78
C VAL A 98 4.12 -5.96 9.68
N SER A 99 3.82 -5.11 8.69
CA SER A 99 4.47 -3.81 8.52
C SER A 99 4.25 -2.91 9.73
N ILE A 100 3.03 -2.84 10.27
CA ILE A 100 2.74 -2.07 11.48
C ILE A 100 3.58 -2.57 12.65
N VAL A 101 3.63 -3.88 12.89
CA VAL A 101 4.42 -4.45 13.98
C VAL A 101 5.91 -4.12 13.83
N ILE A 102 6.48 -4.31 12.64
CA ILE A 102 7.89 -4.00 12.37
C ILE A 102 8.18 -2.51 12.61
N LEU A 103 7.33 -1.61 12.10
CA LEU A 103 7.51 -0.18 12.28
C LEU A 103 7.38 0.25 13.74
N LEU A 104 6.45 -0.33 14.50
CA LEU A 104 6.34 -0.08 15.93
C LEU A 104 7.56 -0.59 16.70
N VAL A 105 8.06 -1.80 16.40
CA VAL A 105 9.28 -2.33 17.00
C VAL A 105 10.47 -1.41 16.67
N ALA A 106 10.57 -0.94 15.42
CA ALA A 106 11.56 0.03 15.01
C ALA A 106 11.40 1.37 15.73
N LEU A 107 10.19 1.81 16.04
CA LEU A 107 9.96 3.06 16.79
C LEU A 107 10.29 2.93 18.29
N PHE A 108 9.91 1.82 18.92
CA PHE A 108 10.04 1.66 20.38
C PHE A 108 11.40 1.16 20.85
N THR A 109 12.20 0.55 19.98
CA THR A 109 13.56 0.14 20.34
C THR A 109 14.63 1.14 19.90
N ALA A 110 14.20 2.36 19.51
CA ALA A 110 15.05 3.47 19.09
C ALA A 110 15.60 4.24 20.28
#